data_AF-A0AAW2GQG4-F1
#
_entry.id   AF-A0AAW2GQG4-F1
#
_cell.length_a   1.000
_cell.length_b   1.000
_cell.length_c   1.000
_cell.angle_alpha   90.00
_cell.angle_beta   90.00
_cell.angle_gamma   90.00
#
_symmetry.space_group_name_H-M   'P 1'
#
loop_
_entity.id
_entity.type
_entity.pdbx_description
1 polymer ?
#
loop_
_entity_poly.entity_id
_entity_poly.type
_entity_poly.pdbx_seq_one_letter_code
_entity_poly.pdbx_strand_id
1 'polypeptide(L)'
;MDLTHTMYRLMPKITAEHIIKNKVKKKKVKNAAQVLSMTMGGFIHHHTKLEGYVNTIYGPLKMPEKRGQNTAEIILFFDQLFDSVNGHTLKPEKPLRVAISHNSPHFPFWQRALRRLQRMRFVDRKNKTQLRDINVLKNWISTIRGLRKLWIVLKPYEFKCLKPRVLNQDCLRHFFGQIRSFGMKHANPTCMEFESSFKTLLINNLTSPRTVENNSENKIDGPLLFTLREFIYAKSGCDDDSPEDLQTFDFEKPSDTTREDMNICNFIAAKILDDSRIKGCDTCKSLLTDTTKSELVSNNYLVKTFEKAGDILTPRMSRLCYTHHTAIMLETELYTHMDLRWLNCSQHSVPLKEFLVSFIVVFYIEKWCNNINNIFTEKEHDF
;
A
#
# COMPACT_ATOMS: atom_id res chain seq x y z
N MET A 1 45.31 3.96 19.87
CA MET A 1 44.28 2.91 19.95
C MET A 1 44.08 2.36 18.56
N ASP A 2 44.21 1.05 18.40
CA ASP A 2 43.99 0.37 17.13
C ASP A 2 42.51 0.48 16.71
N LEU A 3 42.23 1.35 15.75
CA LEU A 3 40.88 1.71 15.27
C LEU A 3 40.26 0.63 14.36
N THR A 4 40.94 -0.50 14.15
CA THR A 4 40.40 -1.67 13.43
C THR A 4 39.47 -2.50 14.31
N HIS A 5 39.53 -2.33 15.65
CA HIS A 5 38.65 -3.02 16.58
C HIS A 5 37.23 -2.46 16.48
N THR A 6 36.29 -3.29 16.00
CA THR A 6 34.87 -2.94 15.83
C THR A 6 34.16 -2.56 17.13
N MET A 7 34.75 -2.90 18.29
CA MET A 7 34.20 -2.62 19.63
C MET A 7 33.99 -1.13 19.92
N TYR A 8 34.84 -0.22 19.41
CA TYR A 8 34.83 1.19 19.81
C TYR A 8 34.23 2.14 18.77
N ARG A 9 33.49 1.60 17.79
CA ARG A 9 32.82 2.45 16.78
C ARG A 9 31.70 3.26 17.43
N LEU A 10 31.68 4.57 17.20
CA LEU A 10 30.60 5.47 17.65
C LEU A 10 29.25 5.17 16.97
N MET A 11 29.28 4.62 15.75
CA MET A 11 28.09 4.22 14.98
C MET A 11 28.17 2.75 14.54
N PRO A 12 28.11 1.78 15.48
CA PRO A 12 28.40 0.37 15.20
C PRO A 12 27.34 -0.30 14.31
N LYS A 13 26.13 0.25 14.25
CA LYS A 13 25.02 -0.24 13.42
C LYS A 13 25.15 0.16 11.95
N ILE A 14 25.93 1.20 11.65
CA ILE A 14 26.03 1.77 10.31
C ILE A 14 27.18 1.09 9.56
N THR A 15 26.86 0.59 8.38
CA THR A 15 27.78 -0.18 7.53
C THR A 15 27.69 0.29 6.08
N ALA A 16 28.54 -0.25 5.22
CA ALA A 16 28.49 0.00 3.77
C ALA A 16 27.10 -0.26 3.15
N GLU A 17 26.32 -1.21 3.68
CA GLU A 17 24.95 -1.52 3.21
C GLU A 17 23.93 -0.38 3.41
N HIS A 18 24.31 0.67 4.14
CA HIS A 18 23.44 1.80 4.43
C HIS A 18 23.60 2.95 3.43
N ILE A 19 24.79 3.09 2.81
CA ILE A 19 25.16 4.30 2.06
C ILE A 19 25.71 3.99 0.66
N ILE A 20 26.46 2.89 0.49
CA ILE A 20 27.11 2.58 -0.79
C ILE A 20 26.06 2.03 -1.76
N LYS A 21 25.71 2.81 -2.80
CA LYS A 21 24.62 2.52 -3.75
C LYS A 21 24.52 1.05 -4.18
N ASN A 22 25.64 0.45 -4.58
CA ASN A 22 25.67 -0.94 -5.09
C ASN A 22 25.58 -2.01 -3.99
N LYS A 23 25.72 -1.63 -2.71
CA LYS A 23 25.59 -2.50 -1.54
C LYS A 23 24.30 -2.24 -0.76
N VAL A 24 23.54 -1.20 -1.12
CA VAL A 24 22.30 -0.83 -0.43
C VAL A 24 21.25 -1.89 -0.67
N LYS A 25 20.80 -2.51 0.43
CA LYS A 25 19.67 -3.45 0.44
C LYS A 25 18.37 -2.65 0.49
N LYS A 26 17.90 -2.16 -0.67
CA LYS A 26 16.73 -1.26 -0.80
C LYS A 26 15.48 -1.75 -0.06
N LYS A 27 15.23 -3.06 -0.07
CA LYS A 27 14.05 -3.70 0.57
C LYS A 27 14.15 -3.82 2.10
N LYS A 28 15.32 -3.56 2.68
CA LYS A 28 15.57 -3.77 4.11
C LYS A 28 15.28 -2.48 4.88
N VAL A 29 14.02 -2.34 5.33
CA VAL A 29 13.53 -1.19 6.12
C VAL A 29 14.43 -0.87 7.32
N LYS A 30 15.02 -1.90 7.95
CA LYS A 30 16.00 -1.74 9.03
C LYS A 30 17.15 -0.77 8.68
N ASN A 31 17.72 -0.88 7.48
CA ASN A 31 18.84 -0.04 7.08
C ASN A 31 18.40 1.43 6.96
N ALA A 32 17.22 1.68 6.37
CA ALA A 32 16.66 3.03 6.27
C ALA A 32 16.37 3.63 7.65
N ALA A 33 15.74 2.86 8.55
CA ALA A 33 15.46 3.27 9.92
C ALA A 33 16.74 3.57 10.72
N GLN A 34 17.83 2.84 10.48
CA GLN A 34 19.13 3.08 11.14
C GLN A 34 19.81 4.35 10.62
N VAL A 35 19.72 4.67 9.32
CA VAL A 35 20.21 5.94 8.76
C VAL A 35 19.41 7.12 9.30
N LEU A 36 18.09 7.01 9.33
CA LEU A 36 17.18 8.06 9.81
C LEU A 36 16.91 7.94 11.31
N SER A 37 17.96 7.67 12.11
CA SER A 37 17.84 7.43 13.55
C SER A 37 18.28 8.63 14.39
N MET A 38 17.73 8.73 15.60
CA MET A 38 18.19 9.70 16.62
C MET A 38 19.70 9.65 16.84
N THR A 39 20.28 8.45 16.89
CA THR A 39 21.73 8.27 17.06
C THR A 39 22.53 8.84 15.90
N MET A 40 22.06 8.67 14.66
CA MET A 40 22.73 9.25 13.49
C MET A 40 22.61 10.77 13.47
N GLY A 41 21.41 11.30 13.71
CA GLY A 41 21.17 12.74 13.76
C GLY A 41 22.01 13.42 14.85
N GLY A 42 22.03 12.83 16.06
CA GLY A 42 22.84 13.29 17.18
C GLY A 42 24.34 13.24 16.88
N PHE A 43 24.82 12.15 16.26
CA PHE A 43 26.21 12.02 15.84
C PHE A 43 26.62 13.13 14.88
N ILE A 44 25.86 13.34 13.80
CA ILE A 44 26.15 14.38 12.80
C ILE A 44 26.11 15.77 13.45
N HIS A 45 25.08 16.07 14.23
CA HIS A 45 24.93 17.35 14.91
C HIS A 45 26.11 17.64 15.84
N HIS A 46 26.48 16.66 16.67
CA HIS A 46 27.63 16.79 17.57
C HIS A 46 28.92 17.08 16.79
N HIS A 47 29.16 16.35 15.69
CA HIS A 47 30.37 16.53 14.88
C HIS A 47 30.40 17.86 14.12
N THR A 48 29.26 18.53 13.92
CA THR A 48 29.26 19.91 13.38
C THR A 48 29.81 20.94 14.33
N LYS A 49 29.84 20.64 15.64
CA LYS A 49 30.30 21.54 16.71
C LYS A 49 31.74 21.28 17.14
N LEU A 50 32.38 20.24 16.61
CA LEU A 50 33.76 19.94 16.94
C LEU A 50 34.69 20.94 16.25
N GLU A 51 35.59 21.53 17.04
CA GLU A 51 36.71 22.28 16.50
C GLU A 51 37.74 21.29 15.93
N GLY A 52 38.27 21.58 14.74
CA GLY A 52 39.25 20.72 14.06
C GLY A 52 38.64 19.62 13.20
N TYR A 53 39.30 18.45 13.18
CA TYR A 53 38.91 17.28 12.38
C TYR A 53 39.13 15.98 13.17
N VAL A 54 38.35 14.95 12.83
CA VAL A 54 38.52 13.60 13.35
C VAL A 54 39.37 12.79 12.39
N ASN A 55 40.49 12.25 12.87
CA ASN A 55 41.31 11.35 12.05
C ASN A 55 40.59 10.01 11.83
N THR A 56 40.40 9.64 10.57
CA THR A 56 39.85 8.35 10.17
C THR A 56 40.86 7.56 9.33
N ILE A 57 40.61 6.28 9.13
CA ILE A 57 41.43 5.44 8.22
C ILE A 57 41.44 5.94 6.76
N TYR A 58 40.49 6.80 6.39
CA TYR A 58 40.38 7.42 5.07
C TYR A 58 40.92 8.86 5.04
N GLY A 59 41.48 9.36 6.16
CA GLY A 59 41.97 10.73 6.31
C GLY A 59 41.14 11.57 7.29
N PRO A 60 41.48 12.87 7.42
CA PRO A 60 40.80 13.78 8.34
C PRO A 60 39.36 14.05 7.88
N LEU A 61 38.41 13.83 8.80
CA LEU A 61 36.99 14.10 8.62
C LEU A 61 36.60 15.36 9.37
N LYS A 62 36.11 16.37 8.65
CA LYS A 62 35.45 17.54 9.23
C LYS A 62 34.00 17.59 8.73
N MET A 63 33.05 17.54 9.65
CA MET A 63 31.64 17.65 9.28
C MET A 63 31.34 19.09 8.85
N PRO A 64 30.75 19.31 7.66
CA PRO A 64 30.39 20.67 7.25
C PRO A 64 29.34 21.23 8.20
N GLU A 65 29.58 22.41 8.77
CA GLU A 65 28.75 22.94 9.86
C GLU A 65 27.29 23.12 9.44
N LYS A 66 26.99 24.06 8.53
CA LYS A 66 25.61 24.36 8.10
C LYS A 66 24.93 23.16 7.45
N ARG A 67 25.61 22.45 6.54
CA ARG A 67 25.02 21.28 5.84
C ARG A 67 24.81 20.10 6.78
N GLY A 68 25.73 19.87 7.71
CA GLY A 68 25.62 18.83 8.73
C GLY A 68 24.47 19.11 9.69
N GLN A 69 24.33 20.35 10.18
CA GLN A 69 23.22 20.76 11.05
C GLN A 69 21.87 20.54 10.36
N ASN A 70 21.72 21.02 9.12
CA ASN A 70 20.50 20.82 8.32
C ASN A 70 20.20 19.32 8.10
N THR A 71 21.24 18.50 7.89
CA THR A 71 21.10 17.04 7.70
C THR A 71 20.64 16.37 8.98
N ALA A 72 21.26 16.71 10.11
CA ALA A 72 20.87 16.19 11.42
C ALA A 72 19.43 16.56 11.77
N GLU A 73 19.02 17.81 11.51
CA GLU A 73 17.66 18.27 11.75
C GLU A 73 16.62 17.46 10.96
N ILE A 74 16.90 17.17 9.69
CA ILE A 74 16.01 16.35 8.85
C ILE A 74 15.98 14.89 9.32
N ILE A 75 17.12 14.32 9.70
CA ILE A 75 17.20 12.95 10.23
C ILE A 75 16.36 12.83 11.51
N LEU A 76 16.52 13.75 12.45
CA LEU A 76 15.77 13.76 13.70
C LEU A 76 14.27 13.96 13.48
N PHE A 77 13.90 14.80 12.50
CA PHE A 77 12.50 14.95 12.12
C PHE A 77 11.88 13.65 11.62
N PHE A 78 12.58 12.92 10.74
CA PHE A 78 12.06 11.64 10.22
C PHE A 78 12.12 10.50 11.24
N ASP A 79 13.09 10.47 12.17
CA ASP A 79 13.10 9.54 13.31
C ASP A 79 11.82 9.70 14.14
N GLN A 80 11.51 10.94 14.55
CA GLN A 80 10.30 11.27 15.31
C GLN A 80 9.02 10.98 14.53
N LEU A 81 9.00 11.30 13.24
CA LEU A 81 7.83 11.05 12.39
C LEU A 81 7.56 9.56 12.26
N PHE A 82 8.59 8.76 12.00
CA PHE A 82 8.48 7.31 11.88
C PHE A 82 8.04 6.66 13.20
N ASP A 83 8.60 7.10 14.33
CA ASP A 83 8.19 6.64 15.65
C ASP A 83 6.69 6.93 15.92
N SER A 84 6.21 8.11 15.54
CA SER A 84 4.81 8.54 15.74
C SER A 84 3.78 7.72 14.98
N VAL A 85 4.20 6.93 13.98
CA VAL A 85 3.33 6.06 13.19
C VAL A 85 3.62 4.57 13.41
N ASN A 86 4.51 4.24 14.36
CA ASN A 86 4.95 2.86 14.63
C ASN A 86 4.99 2.53 16.13
N GLY A 87 4.20 3.25 16.93
CA GLY A 87 4.04 3.00 18.36
C GLY A 87 3.23 1.73 18.65
N HIS A 88 3.63 0.98 19.69
CA HIS A 88 2.97 -0.27 20.10
C HIS A 88 2.82 -0.44 21.62
N THR A 89 3.47 0.44 22.40
CA THR A 89 3.55 0.36 23.86
C THR A 89 2.87 1.57 24.50
N LEU A 90 2.31 1.39 25.70
CA LEU A 90 1.84 2.48 26.55
C LEU A 90 2.97 3.08 27.41
N LYS A 91 4.06 2.32 27.60
CA LYS A 91 5.28 2.76 28.30
C LYS A 91 6.30 3.26 27.27
N PRO A 92 6.53 4.58 27.15
CA PRO A 92 7.44 5.13 26.14
C PRO A 92 8.90 4.76 26.40
N GLU A 93 9.57 4.21 25.40
CA GLU A 93 11.03 4.34 25.26
C GLU A 93 11.42 5.68 24.64
N LYS A 94 10.55 6.18 23.75
CA LYS A 94 10.64 7.49 23.11
C LYS A 94 9.27 8.17 23.16
N PRO A 95 9.20 9.52 23.22
CA PRO A 95 7.94 10.24 23.43
C PRO A 95 6.84 9.95 22.39
N LEU A 96 7.23 9.73 21.13
CA LEU A 96 6.30 9.47 20.03
C LEU A 96 6.19 7.98 19.68
N ARG A 97 7.05 7.11 20.21
CA ARG A 97 7.01 5.66 19.92
C ARG A 97 6.06 4.93 20.88
N VAL A 98 4.84 5.43 20.97
CA VAL A 98 3.80 4.94 21.90
C VAL A 98 2.44 4.85 21.24
N ALA A 99 1.51 4.16 21.89
CA ALA A 99 0.12 4.21 21.48
C ALA A 99 -0.44 5.64 21.60
N ILE A 100 -1.30 6.01 20.66
CA ILE A 100 -2.08 7.25 20.68
C ILE A 100 -3.13 7.12 21.79
N SER A 101 -3.28 8.17 22.57
CA SER A 101 -4.26 8.31 23.65
C SER A 101 -4.75 9.76 23.69
N HIS A 102 -5.70 10.05 24.59
CA HIS A 102 -6.34 11.36 24.69
C HIS A 102 -5.33 12.53 24.83
N ASN A 103 -4.30 12.34 25.66
CA ASN A 103 -3.29 13.36 25.98
C ASN A 103 -1.93 13.08 25.30
N SER A 104 -1.95 12.33 24.21
CA SER A 104 -0.73 11.86 23.58
C SER A 104 0.00 12.98 22.83
N PRO A 105 1.36 13.04 22.87
CA PRO A 105 2.15 14.09 22.22
C PRO A 105 2.06 14.08 20.69
N HIS A 106 1.40 13.08 20.10
CA HIS A 106 1.21 12.91 18.66
C HIS A 106 0.51 14.11 18.01
N PHE A 107 -0.59 14.62 18.58
CA PHE A 107 -1.38 15.67 17.92
C PHE A 107 -0.62 16.98 17.71
N PRO A 108 0.03 17.57 18.74
CA PRO A 108 0.86 18.76 18.56
C PRO A 108 2.03 18.51 17.59
N PHE A 109 2.66 17.32 17.68
CA PHE A 109 3.75 16.96 16.78
C PHE A 109 3.29 16.87 15.33
N TRP A 110 2.21 16.15 15.04
CA TRP A 110 1.65 15.97 13.71
C TRP A 110 1.21 17.30 13.08
N GLN A 111 0.66 18.22 13.87
CA GLN A 111 0.32 19.55 13.36
C GLN A 111 1.57 20.30 12.85
N ARG A 112 2.70 20.20 13.57
CA ARG A 112 3.98 20.76 13.13
C ARG A 112 4.56 19.99 11.93
N ALA A 113 4.49 18.66 11.96
CA ALA A 113 5.00 17.79 10.90
C ALA A 113 4.29 18.04 9.57
N LEU A 114 2.96 18.17 9.57
CA LEU A 114 2.17 18.49 8.37
C LEU A 114 2.65 19.78 7.71
N ARG A 115 2.80 20.87 8.50
CA ARG A 115 3.30 22.15 7.98
C ARG A 115 4.71 22.02 7.40
N ARG A 116 5.58 21.23 8.04
CA ARG A 116 6.95 21.01 7.59
C ARG A 116 6.96 20.23 6.26
N LEU A 117 6.25 19.12 6.19
CA LEU A 117 6.15 18.27 4.99
C LEU A 117 5.59 19.03 3.78
N GLN A 118 4.56 19.86 3.98
CA GLN A 118 3.98 20.69 2.92
C GLN A 118 4.96 21.69 2.31
N ARG A 119 5.99 22.09 3.06
CA ARG A 119 7.05 23.01 2.60
C ARG A 119 8.27 22.28 2.03
N MET A 120 8.33 20.96 2.14
CA MET A 120 9.40 20.15 1.57
C MET A 120 9.11 19.84 0.11
N ARG A 121 10.18 19.69 -0.67
CA ARG A 121 10.13 19.17 -2.04
C ARG A 121 11.41 18.39 -2.32
N PHE A 122 11.31 17.38 -3.18
CA PHE A 122 12.49 16.72 -3.74
C PHE A 122 13.02 17.55 -4.91
N VAL A 123 14.34 17.61 -5.04
CA VAL A 123 15.02 18.37 -6.09
C VAL A 123 16.09 17.53 -6.77
N ASP A 124 16.29 17.75 -8.06
CA ASP A 124 17.42 17.16 -8.76
C ASP A 124 18.75 17.62 -8.15
N ARG A 125 19.73 16.73 -8.14
CA ARG A 125 21.01 16.98 -7.46
C ARG A 125 21.83 18.06 -8.16
N LYS A 126 21.79 18.13 -9.49
CA LYS A 126 22.62 19.02 -10.31
C LYS A 126 21.97 20.38 -10.48
N ASN A 127 20.76 20.44 -11.02
CA ASN A 127 20.10 21.69 -11.42
C ASN A 127 19.14 22.25 -10.35
N LYS A 128 18.88 21.50 -9.27
CA LYS A 128 17.98 21.88 -8.15
C LYS A 128 16.53 22.11 -8.55
N THR A 129 16.11 21.67 -9.73
CA THR A 129 14.70 21.74 -10.14
C THR A 129 13.86 20.77 -9.33
N GLN A 130 12.58 21.10 -9.14
CA GLN A 130 11.66 20.26 -8.38
C GLN A 130 11.34 18.97 -9.15
N LEU A 131 11.42 17.83 -8.45
CA LEU A 131 10.97 16.53 -8.95
C LEU A 131 9.46 16.42 -8.67
N ARG A 132 8.63 16.42 -9.72
CA ARG A 132 7.16 16.51 -9.61
C ARG A 132 6.49 15.16 -9.39
N ASP A 133 7.10 14.06 -9.84
CA ASP A 133 6.48 12.73 -9.84
C ASP A 133 6.69 11.93 -8.54
N ILE A 134 7.26 12.56 -7.50
CA ILE A 134 7.55 11.90 -6.22
C ILE A 134 6.44 12.16 -5.22
N ASN A 135 5.63 11.13 -4.95
CA ASN A 135 4.47 11.22 -4.05
C ASN A 135 4.77 10.94 -2.57
N VAL A 136 6.02 10.63 -2.19
CA VAL A 136 6.40 10.25 -0.81
C VAL A 136 5.94 11.27 0.24
N LEU A 137 6.14 12.57 0.01
CA LEU A 137 5.72 13.62 0.96
C LEU A 137 4.19 13.75 1.04
N LYS A 138 3.49 13.60 -0.10
CA LYS A 138 2.02 13.60 -0.15
C LYS A 138 1.46 12.41 0.63
N ASN A 139 2.09 11.24 0.50
CA ASN A 139 1.69 10.02 1.20
C ASN A 139 1.88 10.17 2.71
N TRP A 140 3.01 10.73 3.18
CA TRP A 140 3.19 11.05 4.59
C TRP A 140 2.12 12.00 5.14
N ILE A 141 1.78 13.04 4.37
CA ILE A 141 0.69 13.96 4.74
C ILE A 141 -0.64 13.22 4.85
N SER A 142 -0.94 12.33 3.89
CA SER A 142 -2.15 11.50 3.90
C SER A 142 -2.20 10.57 5.12
N THR A 143 -1.12 9.84 5.40
CA THR A 143 -1.01 8.94 6.57
C THR A 143 -1.27 9.68 7.87
N ILE A 144 -0.64 10.85 8.08
CA ILE A 144 -0.85 11.64 9.30
C ILE A 144 -2.31 12.11 9.42
N ARG A 145 -2.92 12.57 8.31
CA ARG A 145 -4.33 13.00 8.31
C ARG A 145 -5.27 11.83 8.59
N GLY A 146 -5.01 10.66 7.99
CA GLY A 146 -5.75 9.42 8.20
C GLY A 146 -5.72 8.99 9.66
N LEU A 147 -4.53 8.91 10.29
CA LEU A 147 -4.39 8.57 11.71
C LEU A 147 -5.12 9.55 12.63
N ARG A 148 -5.06 10.86 12.32
CA ARG A 148 -5.82 11.88 13.06
C ARG A 148 -7.32 11.67 12.96
N LYS A 149 -7.84 11.45 11.74
CA LYS A 149 -9.27 11.21 11.50
C LYS A 149 -9.72 9.93 12.19
N LEU A 150 -8.96 8.85 12.06
CA LEU A 150 -9.25 7.57 12.69
C LEU A 150 -9.36 7.70 14.21
N TRP A 151 -8.43 8.40 14.87
CA TRP A 151 -8.52 8.61 16.31
C TRP A 151 -9.78 9.39 16.73
N ILE A 152 -10.20 10.38 15.94
CA ILE A 152 -11.45 11.12 16.19
C ILE A 152 -12.66 10.18 16.10
N VAL A 153 -12.68 9.29 15.10
CA VAL A 153 -13.74 8.28 14.93
C VAL A 153 -13.76 7.27 16.07
N LEU A 154 -12.61 6.84 16.57
CA LEU A 154 -12.52 5.81 17.63
C LEU A 154 -12.89 6.34 19.03
N LYS A 155 -12.76 7.64 19.28
CA LYS A 155 -13.05 8.24 20.59
C LYS A 155 -14.50 8.01 21.07
N PRO A 156 -15.54 8.25 20.25
CA PRO A 156 -16.92 7.92 20.60
C PRO A 156 -17.16 6.45 20.99
N TYR A 157 -16.36 5.52 20.46
CA TYR A 157 -16.42 4.08 20.79
C TYR A 157 -15.59 3.71 22.03
N GLU A 158 -15.26 4.70 22.87
CA GLU A 158 -14.55 4.51 24.16
C GLU A 158 -13.16 3.85 24.03
N PHE A 159 -12.52 3.94 22.87
CA PHE A 159 -11.16 3.44 22.71
C PHE A 159 -10.19 4.21 23.62
N LYS A 160 -9.55 3.48 24.54
CA LYS A 160 -8.55 4.04 25.48
C LYS A 160 -7.28 4.47 24.77
N CYS A 161 -6.86 3.69 23.77
CA CYS A 161 -5.69 3.97 22.96
C CYS A 161 -5.77 3.31 21.58
N LEU A 162 -5.00 3.83 20.63
CA LEU A 162 -4.77 3.25 19.31
C LEU A 162 -3.27 2.99 19.14
N LYS A 163 -2.86 1.77 18.82
CA LYS A 163 -1.45 1.42 18.54
C LYS A 163 -1.17 1.64 17.04
N PRO A 164 -0.41 2.67 16.60
CA PRO A 164 -0.18 2.89 15.16
C PRO A 164 0.45 1.70 14.44
N ARG A 165 1.29 0.90 15.13
CA ARG A 165 1.96 -0.27 14.55
C ARG A 165 1.00 -1.29 13.92
N VAL A 166 -0.23 -1.43 14.43
CA VAL A 166 -1.18 -2.43 13.91
C VAL A 166 -1.80 -2.02 12.57
N LEU A 167 -1.64 -0.75 12.17
CA LEU A 167 -2.21 -0.20 10.94
C LEU A 167 -1.24 -0.30 9.75
N ASN A 168 -0.08 -0.91 9.94
CA ASN A 168 0.87 -1.15 8.86
C ASN A 168 0.76 -2.59 8.34
N GLN A 169 1.33 -2.84 7.18
CA GLN A 169 1.31 -4.16 6.54
C GLN A 169 2.43 -5.11 7.03
N ASP A 170 3.11 -4.81 8.14
CA ASP A 170 4.24 -5.61 8.61
C ASP A 170 3.78 -7.00 9.10
N CYS A 171 2.63 -7.09 9.77
CA CYS A 171 2.05 -8.36 10.18
C CYS A 171 1.77 -9.28 8.98
N LEU A 172 1.22 -8.71 7.89
CA LEU A 172 0.98 -9.45 6.65
C LEU A 172 2.30 -9.90 6.00
N ARG A 173 3.31 -9.01 5.94
CA ARG A 173 4.63 -9.34 5.40
C ARG A 173 5.34 -10.42 6.23
N HIS A 174 5.21 -10.37 7.55
CA HIS A 174 5.75 -11.39 8.44
C HIS A 174 5.11 -12.75 8.18
N PHE A 175 3.77 -12.79 8.08
CA PHE A 175 3.02 -14.00 7.77
C PHE A 175 3.40 -14.60 6.40
N PHE A 176 3.58 -13.77 5.37
CA PHE A 176 4.13 -14.26 4.08
C PHE A 176 5.57 -14.77 4.20
N GLY A 177 6.38 -14.17 5.06
CA GLY A 177 7.69 -14.70 5.42
C GLY A 177 7.61 -16.11 6.02
N GLN A 178 6.64 -16.34 6.91
CA GLN A 178 6.38 -17.66 7.48
C GLN A 178 5.99 -18.67 6.41
N ILE A 179 5.06 -18.33 5.50
CA ILE A 179 4.66 -19.19 4.38
C ILE A 179 5.87 -19.59 3.53
N ARG A 180 6.71 -18.63 3.14
CA ARG A 180 7.93 -18.93 2.34
C ARG A 180 8.94 -19.79 3.09
N SER A 181 9.06 -19.61 4.41
CA SER A 181 9.95 -20.44 5.24
C SER A 181 9.42 -21.86 5.45
N PHE A 182 8.10 -22.04 5.45
CA PHE A 182 7.45 -23.33 5.64
C PHE A 182 7.78 -24.31 4.51
N GLY A 183 7.92 -23.81 3.29
CA GLY A 183 8.24 -24.59 2.09
C GLY A 183 9.66 -25.18 2.04
N MET A 184 10.56 -24.87 2.99
CA MET A 184 11.96 -25.31 3.20
C MET A 184 12.92 -25.26 1.98
N LYS A 185 12.48 -25.65 0.79
CA LYS A 185 13.20 -25.69 -0.49
C LYS A 185 12.65 -24.70 -1.53
N HIS A 186 11.38 -24.31 -1.44
CA HIS A 186 10.73 -23.42 -2.42
C HIS A 186 10.30 -22.09 -1.77
N ALA A 187 11.14 -21.06 -1.93
CA ALA A 187 10.84 -19.71 -1.45
C ALA A 187 9.68 -19.03 -2.22
N ASN A 188 9.27 -19.61 -3.36
CA ASN A 188 8.17 -19.16 -4.18
C ASN A 188 7.15 -20.31 -4.29
N PRO A 189 6.14 -20.37 -3.39
CA PRO A 189 5.14 -21.41 -3.44
C PRO A 189 4.21 -21.24 -4.66
N THR A 190 3.76 -22.35 -5.24
CA THR A 190 2.59 -22.41 -6.13
C THR A 190 1.32 -22.06 -5.36
N CYS A 191 0.21 -21.76 -6.05
CA CYS A 191 -1.07 -21.45 -5.41
C CYS A 191 -1.52 -22.56 -4.43
N MET A 192 -1.34 -23.83 -4.82
CA MET A 192 -1.69 -24.99 -4.00
C MET A 192 -0.80 -25.11 -2.75
N GLU A 193 0.50 -24.88 -2.89
CA GLU A 193 1.44 -24.88 -1.76
C GLU A 193 1.18 -23.70 -0.81
N PHE A 194 0.84 -22.53 -1.37
CA PHE A 194 0.45 -21.36 -0.60
C PHE A 194 -0.81 -21.66 0.23
N GLU A 195 -1.86 -22.19 -0.40
CA GLU A 195 -3.11 -22.55 0.27
C GLU A 195 -2.86 -23.57 1.40
N SER A 196 -2.08 -24.60 1.12
CA SER A 196 -1.74 -25.65 2.10
C SER A 196 -0.94 -25.09 3.28
N SER A 197 0.05 -24.24 3.01
CA SER A 197 0.86 -23.57 4.03
C SER A 197 0.02 -22.58 4.85
N PHE A 198 -0.87 -21.82 4.20
CA PHE A 198 -1.79 -20.91 4.85
C PHE A 198 -2.70 -21.63 5.83
N LYS A 199 -3.38 -22.69 5.38
CA LYS A 199 -4.29 -23.51 6.22
C LYS A 199 -3.54 -24.07 7.42
N THR A 200 -2.33 -24.59 7.20
CA THR A 200 -1.51 -25.17 8.26
C THR A 200 -1.08 -24.12 9.28
N LEU A 201 -0.57 -22.97 8.84
CA LEU A 201 -0.17 -21.87 9.73
C LEU A 201 -1.35 -21.29 10.50
N LEU A 202 -2.52 -21.16 9.85
CA LEU A 202 -3.74 -20.70 10.50
C LEU A 202 -4.16 -21.65 11.63
N ILE A 203 -4.27 -22.95 11.33
CA ILE A 203 -4.64 -23.96 12.34
C ILE A 203 -3.62 -23.95 13.48
N ASN A 204 -2.32 -23.98 13.16
CA ASN A 204 -1.26 -23.95 14.17
C ASN A 204 -1.35 -22.70 15.06
N ASN A 205 -1.60 -21.51 14.50
CA ASN A 205 -1.74 -20.29 15.28
C ASN A 205 -2.99 -20.30 16.17
N LEU A 206 -4.07 -20.96 15.75
CA LEU A 206 -5.30 -21.09 16.54
C LEU A 206 -5.24 -22.21 17.59
N THR A 207 -4.41 -23.24 17.41
CA THR A 207 -4.25 -24.38 18.33
C THR A 207 -3.07 -24.25 19.28
N SER A 208 -2.04 -23.46 18.93
CA SER A 208 -0.82 -23.38 19.72
C SER A 208 -1.09 -22.80 21.12
N PRO A 209 -0.51 -23.39 22.18
CA PRO A 209 -0.52 -22.79 23.50
C PRO A 209 0.12 -21.40 23.41
N ARG A 210 -0.62 -20.35 23.78
CA ARG A 210 -0.08 -18.98 23.78
C ARG A 210 0.88 -18.83 24.95
N THR A 211 2.15 -19.16 24.74
CA THR A 211 3.20 -18.83 25.71
C THR A 211 3.48 -17.33 25.65
N VAL A 212 3.50 -16.69 26.81
CA VAL A 212 3.70 -15.24 26.98
C VAL A 212 5.12 -14.80 26.62
N GLU A 213 6.04 -15.74 26.38
CA GLU A 213 7.46 -15.46 26.19
C GLU A 213 8.01 -16.17 24.95
N ASN A 214 8.21 -15.42 23.86
CA ASN A 214 9.29 -15.70 22.92
C ASN A 214 9.75 -14.46 22.16
N ASN A 215 11.07 -14.29 22.10
CA ASN A 215 11.81 -13.08 21.74
C ASN A 215 11.87 -12.78 20.23
N SER A 216 10.73 -12.68 19.55
CA SER A 216 10.69 -12.27 18.13
C SER A 216 9.33 -11.66 17.76
N GLU A 217 9.15 -10.36 17.93
CA GLU A 217 7.97 -9.56 17.48
C GLU A 217 6.55 -10.06 17.81
N ASN A 218 6.40 -11.26 18.40
CA ASN A 218 5.18 -11.92 18.87
C ASN A 218 4.71 -11.33 20.20
N LYS A 219 4.77 -9.99 20.32
CA LYS A 219 4.00 -9.30 21.33
C LYS A 219 2.56 -9.37 20.86
N ILE A 220 1.85 -10.38 21.35
CA ILE A 220 0.44 -10.63 21.04
C ILE A 220 -0.33 -9.31 21.20
N ASP A 221 -0.89 -8.80 20.10
CA ASP A 221 -1.50 -7.47 20.06
C ASP A 221 -2.88 -7.40 20.73
N GLY A 222 -3.39 -8.53 21.19
CA GLY A 222 -4.65 -8.68 21.91
C GLY A 222 -5.14 -10.13 21.88
N PRO A 223 -6.28 -10.43 22.50
CA PRO A 223 -6.96 -11.70 22.28
C PRO A 223 -7.33 -11.87 20.79
N LEU A 224 -7.39 -13.11 20.32
CA LEU A 224 -7.97 -13.38 18.99
C LEU A 224 -9.44 -12.95 18.98
N LEU A 225 -9.89 -12.52 17.80
CA LEU A 225 -11.29 -12.16 17.58
C LEU A 225 -12.22 -13.38 17.56
N PHE A 226 -11.68 -14.57 17.29
CA PHE A 226 -12.41 -15.82 17.27
C PHE A 226 -11.52 -17.01 17.66
N THR A 227 -12.15 -18.10 18.07
CA THR A 227 -11.52 -19.39 18.38
C THR A 227 -11.53 -20.33 17.18
N LEU A 228 -10.67 -21.36 17.18
CA LEU A 228 -10.73 -22.42 16.17
C LEU A 228 -12.11 -23.09 16.16
N ARG A 229 -12.73 -23.24 17.34
CA ARG A 229 -14.07 -23.78 17.50
C ARG A 229 -15.08 -22.95 16.70
N GLU A 230 -15.16 -21.65 16.98
CA GLU A 230 -16.06 -20.73 16.25
C GLU A 230 -15.79 -20.75 14.75
N PHE A 231 -14.52 -20.78 14.33
CA PHE A 231 -14.15 -20.86 12.92
C PHE A 231 -14.67 -22.12 12.21
N ILE A 232 -14.62 -23.28 12.88
CA ILE A 232 -15.11 -24.55 12.34
C ILE A 232 -16.65 -24.59 12.34
N TYR A 233 -17.29 -24.13 13.42
CA TYR A 233 -18.76 -24.20 13.58
C TYR A 233 -19.52 -23.14 12.78
N ALA A 234 -18.90 -21.99 12.45
CA ALA A 234 -19.50 -20.98 11.57
C ALA A 234 -19.86 -21.55 10.18
N LYS A 235 -19.22 -22.65 9.76
CA LYS A 235 -19.47 -23.29 8.47
C LYS A 235 -20.67 -24.26 8.48
N SER A 236 -21.12 -24.70 9.65
CA SER A 236 -22.23 -25.66 9.78
C SER A 236 -23.62 -25.02 9.91
N GLY A 237 -23.74 -23.69 9.87
CA GLY A 237 -25.00 -22.97 10.10
C GLY A 237 -25.41 -21.96 9.02
N CYS A 238 -24.77 -21.93 7.85
CA CYS A 238 -25.21 -21.06 6.76
C CYS A 238 -26.05 -21.84 5.75
N ASP A 239 -27.34 -21.94 6.04
CA ASP A 239 -28.33 -21.74 4.98
C ASP A 239 -28.30 -20.25 4.60
N ASP A 240 -28.10 -20.00 3.31
CA ASP A 240 -28.40 -18.84 2.46
C ASP A 240 -28.74 -17.44 3.03
N ASP A 241 -28.22 -17.02 4.19
CA ASP A 241 -28.38 -15.64 4.64
C ASP A 241 -27.35 -14.72 3.97
N SER A 242 -27.87 -13.88 3.08
CA SER A 242 -27.18 -12.76 2.45
C SER A 242 -26.42 -11.94 3.50
N PRO A 243 -25.10 -11.73 3.37
CA PRO A 243 -24.38 -10.89 4.32
C PRO A 243 -24.76 -9.43 4.07
N GLU A 244 -25.34 -8.82 5.10
CA GLU A 244 -25.65 -7.40 5.22
C GLU A 244 -24.59 -6.51 4.55
N ASP A 245 -25.07 -5.51 3.81
CA ASP A 245 -24.29 -4.50 3.13
C ASP A 245 -23.20 -3.93 4.05
N LEU A 246 -21.95 -4.29 3.75
CA LEU A 246 -20.79 -3.51 4.17
C LEU A 246 -20.97 -2.12 3.57
N GLN A 247 -21.50 -1.19 4.35
CA GLN A 247 -21.63 0.21 3.95
C GLN A 247 -20.27 0.72 3.47
N THR A 248 -20.15 0.84 2.15
CA THR A 248 -19.06 1.51 1.45
C THR A 248 -19.04 2.95 1.92
N PHE A 249 -18.03 3.32 2.71
CA PHE A 249 -17.72 4.72 2.94
C PHE A 249 -17.31 5.33 1.60
N ASP A 250 -18.12 6.25 1.09
CA ASP A 250 -17.82 7.08 -0.08
C ASP A 250 -16.52 7.85 0.16
N PHE A 251 -15.41 7.34 -0.38
CA PHE A 251 -14.19 8.11 -0.55
C PHE A 251 -14.31 8.90 -1.84
N GLU A 252 -14.22 10.23 -1.75
CA GLU A 252 -14.14 11.12 -2.92
C GLU A 252 -13.07 10.62 -3.90
N LYS A 253 -13.49 10.26 -5.12
CA LYS A 253 -12.61 9.80 -6.20
C LYS A 253 -11.60 10.92 -6.57
N PRO A 254 -10.29 10.66 -6.60
CA PRO A 254 -9.31 11.63 -7.08
C PRO A 254 -9.54 12.01 -8.54
N SER A 255 -9.23 13.26 -8.90
CA SER A 255 -9.35 13.79 -10.27
C SER A 255 -8.48 13.09 -11.33
N ASP A 256 -7.49 12.29 -10.91
CA ASP A 256 -6.62 11.54 -11.83
C ASP A 256 -7.28 10.25 -12.36
N THR A 257 -8.27 9.70 -11.64
CA THR A 257 -8.97 8.46 -12.02
C THR A 257 -9.73 8.61 -13.35
N THR A 258 -10.32 9.78 -13.60
CA THR A 258 -11.04 10.09 -14.85
C THR A 258 -10.15 10.02 -16.09
N ARG A 259 -8.84 10.27 -15.98
CA ARG A 259 -7.92 10.20 -17.12
C ARG A 259 -7.49 8.77 -17.43
N GLU A 260 -7.33 7.94 -16.41
CA GLU A 260 -7.02 6.51 -16.57
C GLU A 260 -8.22 5.75 -17.14
N ASP A 261 -9.42 6.00 -16.62
CA ASP A 261 -10.65 5.36 -17.11
C ASP A 261 -10.93 5.69 -18.58
N MET A 262 -10.64 6.93 -19.00
CA MET A 262 -10.76 7.33 -20.41
C MET A 262 -9.79 6.57 -21.32
N ASN A 263 -8.54 6.35 -20.89
CA ASN A 263 -7.57 5.56 -21.68
C ASN A 263 -8.00 4.10 -21.80
N ILE A 264 -8.54 3.52 -20.73
CA ILE A 264 -9.07 2.15 -20.73
C ILE A 264 -10.26 2.04 -21.68
N CYS A 265 -11.19 3.01 -21.62
CA CYS A 265 -12.32 3.06 -22.52
C CYS A 265 -11.88 3.17 -23.99
N ASN A 266 -10.86 3.98 -24.30
CA ASN A 266 -10.31 4.09 -25.65
C ASN A 266 -9.79 2.74 -26.16
N PHE A 267 -9.09 2.00 -25.29
CA PHE A 267 -8.60 0.65 -25.61
C PHE A 267 -9.75 -0.34 -25.86
N ILE A 268 -10.76 -0.35 -25.00
CA ILE A 268 -11.96 -1.19 -25.16
C ILE A 268 -12.66 -0.87 -26.48
N ALA A 269 -12.91 0.42 -26.76
CA ALA A 269 -13.55 0.86 -28.01
C ALA A 269 -12.74 0.43 -29.24
N ALA A 270 -11.42 0.59 -29.22
CA ALA A 270 -10.55 0.14 -30.31
C ALA A 270 -10.62 -1.38 -30.53
N LYS A 271 -10.62 -2.18 -29.45
CA LYS A 271 -10.76 -3.64 -29.53
C LYS A 271 -12.09 -4.08 -30.12
N ILE A 272 -13.19 -3.46 -29.70
CA ILE A 272 -14.53 -3.76 -30.22
C ILE A 272 -14.64 -3.40 -31.71
N LEU A 273 -14.10 -2.25 -32.10
CA LEU A 273 -14.18 -1.76 -33.48
C LEU A 273 -13.25 -2.50 -34.46
N ASP A 274 -12.22 -3.18 -33.98
CA ASP A 274 -11.35 -4.01 -34.83
C ASP A 274 -11.86 -5.46 -34.96
N ASP A 275 -12.87 -5.87 -34.18
CA ASP A 275 -13.45 -7.21 -34.29
C ASP A 275 -14.13 -7.42 -35.64
N SER A 276 -13.88 -8.57 -36.27
CA SER A 276 -14.37 -8.90 -37.60
C SER A 276 -15.90 -8.84 -37.74
N ARG A 277 -16.65 -8.99 -36.64
CA ARG A 277 -18.12 -8.90 -36.61
C ARG A 277 -18.64 -7.47 -36.60
N ILE A 278 -17.82 -6.48 -36.26
CA ILE A 278 -18.23 -5.07 -36.05
C ILE A 278 -17.47 -4.11 -36.98
N LYS A 279 -16.30 -4.53 -37.45
CA LYS A 279 -15.37 -3.73 -38.24
C LYS A 279 -16.07 -3.06 -39.42
N GLY A 280 -15.88 -1.75 -39.54
CA GLY A 280 -16.49 -0.93 -40.59
C GLY A 280 -17.91 -0.44 -40.30
N CYS A 281 -18.48 -0.72 -39.12
CA CYS A 281 -19.81 -0.20 -38.76
C CYS A 281 -19.74 1.23 -38.17
N ASP A 282 -20.19 2.22 -38.95
CA ASP A 282 -20.23 3.63 -38.51
C ASP A 282 -21.17 3.88 -37.33
N THR A 283 -22.26 3.10 -37.23
CA THR A 283 -23.17 3.16 -36.08
C THR A 283 -22.47 2.70 -34.80
N CYS A 284 -21.76 1.57 -34.82
CA CYS A 284 -20.98 1.12 -33.65
C CYS A 284 -19.88 2.11 -33.29
N LYS A 285 -19.22 2.70 -34.30
CA LYS A 285 -18.19 3.72 -34.10
C LYS A 285 -18.75 4.96 -33.38
N SER A 286 -19.87 5.51 -33.87
CA SER A 286 -20.52 6.68 -33.24
C SER A 286 -21.11 6.38 -31.86
N LEU A 287 -21.54 5.13 -31.61
CA LEU A 287 -21.98 4.71 -30.29
C LEU A 287 -20.84 4.61 -29.28
N LEU A 288 -19.63 4.23 -29.68
CA LEU A 288 -18.51 4.04 -28.76
C LEU A 288 -17.57 5.25 -28.65
N THR A 289 -17.53 6.11 -29.66
CA THR A 289 -16.56 7.20 -29.80
C THR A 289 -17.22 8.56 -29.98
N ASP A 290 -16.51 9.61 -29.58
CA ASP A 290 -16.84 11.00 -29.84
C ASP A 290 -16.51 11.37 -31.29
N THR A 291 -17.53 11.48 -32.14
CA THR A 291 -17.39 11.78 -33.57
C THR A 291 -16.90 13.20 -33.85
N THR A 292 -16.81 14.07 -32.85
CA THR A 292 -16.31 15.45 -33.01
C THR A 292 -14.78 15.54 -32.96
N LYS A 293 -14.10 14.47 -32.55
CA LYS A 293 -12.64 14.42 -32.42
C LYS A 293 -12.02 13.62 -33.58
N SER A 294 -10.87 14.09 -34.06
CA SER A 294 -10.10 13.41 -35.11
C SER A 294 -9.41 12.13 -34.64
N GLU A 295 -9.14 12.03 -33.34
CA GLU A 295 -8.55 10.87 -32.69
C GLU A 295 -9.63 9.98 -32.07
N LEU A 296 -9.34 8.68 -31.92
CA LEU A 296 -10.26 7.73 -31.26
C LEU A 296 -10.38 8.08 -29.77
N VAL A 297 -11.47 8.76 -29.43
CA VAL A 297 -11.80 9.13 -28.06
C VAL A 297 -13.16 8.54 -27.73
N SER A 298 -13.23 7.76 -26.65
CA SER A 298 -14.48 7.19 -26.18
C SER A 298 -15.49 8.27 -25.80
N ASN A 299 -16.76 8.01 -26.10
CA ASN A 299 -17.82 8.92 -25.71
C ASN A 299 -18.09 8.86 -24.20
N ASN A 300 -18.83 9.85 -23.70
CA ASN A 300 -19.14 9.96 -22.28
C ASN A 300 -20.03 8.81 -21.76
N TYR A 301 -20.84 8.19 -22.64
CA TYR A 301 -21.67 7.05 -22.25
C TYR A 301 -20.83 5.82 -21.91
N LEU A 302 -19.80 5.53 -22.70
CA LEU A 302 -18.88 4.42 -22.44
C LEU A 302 -18.10 4.62 -21.14
N VAL A 303 -17.60 5.84 -20.90
CA VAL A 303 -16.87 6.17 -19.65
C VAL A 303 -17.78 5.97 -18.43
N LYS A 304 -19.00 6.53 -18.45
CA LYS A 304 -19.97 6.32 -17.35
C LYS A 304 -20.37 4.87 -17.16
N THR A 305 -20.46 4.11 -18.25
CA THR A 305 -20.74 2.67 -18.21
C THR A 305 -19.61 1.92 -17.51
N PHE A 306 -18.36 2.25 -17.83
CA PHE A 306 -17.18 1.68 -17.17
C PHE A 306 -17.09 2.03 -15.69
N GLU A 307 -17.36 3.28 -15.33
CA GLU A 307 -17.41 3.73 -13.92
C GLU A 307 -18.46 2.95 -13.13
N LYS A 308 -19.69 2.85 -13.66
CA LYS A 308 -20.77 2.10 -13.02
C LYS A 308 -20.45 0.62 -12.89
N ALA A 309 -19.81 0.02 -13.90
CA ALA A 309 -19.33 -1.35 -13.80
C ALA A 309 -18.29 -1.50 -12.66
N GLY A 310 -17.41 -0.52 -12.48
CA GLY A 310 -16.47 -0.49 -11.36
C GLY A 310 -17.15 -0.49 -10.00
N ASP A 311 -18.20 0.31 -9.84
CA ASP A 311 -18.96 0.39 -8.60
C ASP A 311 -19.69 -0.94 -8.30
N ILE A 312 -20.10 -1.70 -9.34
CA ILE A 312 -20.70 -3.03 -9.20
C ILE A 312 -19.66 -4.11 -8.90
N LEU A 313 -18.56 -4.16 -9.66
CA LEU A 313 -17.61 -5.27 -9.63
C LEU A 313 -16.66 -5.19 -8.44
N THR A 314 -16.13 -4.01 -8.12
CA THR A 314 -15.12 -3.83 -7.05
C THR A 314 -15.50 -4.49 -5.72
N PRO A 315 -16.72 -4.29 -5.17
CA PRO A 315 -17.10 -4.96 -3.91
C PRO A 315 -17.29 -6.48 -4.05
N ARG A 316 -17.54 -6.99 -5.25
CA ARG A 316 -17.79 -8.41 -5.53
C ARG A 316 -16.51 -9.21 -5.82
N MET A 317 -15.45 -8.55 -6.29
CA MET A 317 -14.19 -9.22 -6.67
C MET A 317 -13.68 -10.14 -5.56
N SER A 318 -13.63 -9.65 -4.32
CA SER A 318 -13.13 -10.43 -3.18
C SER A 318 -13.97 -11.68 -2.88
N ARG A 319 -15.21 -11.79 -3.37
CA ARG A 319 -16.09 -12.96 -3.19
C ARG A 319 -16.05 -13.93 -4.37
N LEU A 320 -15.78 -13.44 -5.57
CA LEU A 320 -15.92 -14.21 -6.81
C LEU A 320 -14.58 -14.63 -7.43
N CYS A 321 -13.48 -13.94 -7.11
CA CYS A 321 -12.19 -14.19 -7.78
C CYS A 321 -11.49 -15.50 -7.38
N TYR A 322 -12.04 -16.23 -6.41
CA TYR A 322 -11.53 -17.55 -6.01
C TYR A 322 -12.42 -18.71 -6.47
N THR A 323 -13.51 -18.44 -7.20
CA THR A 323 -14.44 -19.48 -7.68
C THR A 323 -14.09 -19.91 -9.11
N HIS A 324 -14.55 -21.09 -9.52
CA HIS A 324 -14.52 -21.46 -10.94
C HIS A 324 -15.50 -20.57 -11.73
N HIS A 325 -15.17 -20.28 -13.00
CA HIS A 325 -16.01 -19.48 -13.91
C HIS A 325 -16.24 -18.02 -13.47
N THR A 326 -15.28 -17.41 -12.75
CA THR A 326 -15.35 -16.01 -12.28
C THR A 326 -15.81 -15.03 -13.36
N ALA A 327 -15.28 -15.12 -14.58
CA ALA A 327 -15.65 -14.21 -15.66
C ALA A 327 -17.16 -14.24 -15.93
N ILE A 328 -17.74 -15.43 -16.09
CA ILE A 328 -19.18 -15.61 -16.34
C ILE A 328 -20.02 -15.06 -15.18
N MET A 329 -19.59 -15.27 -13.93
CA MET A 329 -20.29 -14.74 -12.76
C MET A 329 -20.29 -13.20 -12.75
N LEU A 330 -19.15 -12.58 -13.04
CA LEU A 330 -19.03 -11.12 -13.12
C LEU A 330 -19.81 -10.54 -14.31
N GLU A 331 -19.81 -11.20 -15.45
CA GLU A 331 -20.62 -10.80 -16.62
C GLU A 331 -22.12 -10.84 -16.26
N THR A 332 -22.56 -11.88 -15.55
CA THR A 332 -23.95 -12.00 -15.07
C THR A 332 -24.35 -10.85 -14.14
N GLU A 333 -23.46 -10.45 -13.23
CA GLU A 333 -23.67 -9.28 -12.36
C GLU A 333 -23.82 -7.98 -13.16
N LEU A 334 -22.99 -7.78 -14.18
CA LEU A 334 -23.12 -6.61 -15.05
C LEU A 334 -24.44 -6.62 -15.82
N TYR A 335 -24.82 -7.76 -16.43
CA TYR A 335 -26.09 -7.87 -17.14
C TYR A 335 -27.32 -7.65 -16.26
N THR A 336 -27.23 -8.05 -14.98
CA THR A 336 -28.33 -7.91 -14.02
C THR A 336 -28.51 -6.46 -13.55
N HIS A 337 -27.42 -5.71 -13.41
CA HIS A 337 -27.43 -4.39 -12.75
C HIS A 337 -27.18 -3.19 -13.67
N MET A 338 -26.78 -3.42 -14.93
CA MET A 338 -26.46 -2.35 -15.88
C MET A 338 -27.53 -2.17 -16.96
N ASP A 339 -27.78 -0.91 -17.31
CA ASP A 339 -28.60 -0.57 -18.46
C ASP A 339 -27.69 -0.35 -19.69
N LEU A 340 -27.73 -1.31 -20.61
CA LEU A 340 -26.94 -1.30 -21.85
C LEU A 340 -27.80 -0.96 -23.09
N ARG A 341 -28.99 -0.37 -22.91
CA ARG A 341 -29.88 -0.01 -24.04
C ARG A 341 -29.28 1.02 -24.99
N TRP A 342 -28.31 1.80 -24.54
CA TRP A 342 -27.59 2.76 -25.38
C TRP A 342 -26.73 2.08 -26.48
N LEU A 343 -26.36 0.81 -26.31
CA LEU A 343 -25.66 -0.01 -27.30
C LEU A 343 -26.63 -0.63 -28.32
N ASN A 344 -27.36 0.22 -29.04
CA ASN A 344 -28.41 -0.22 -29.96
C ASN A 344 -28.01 0.01 -31.42
N CYS A 345 -27.17 -0.88 -31.96
CA CYS A 345 -26.94 -0.99 -33.40
C CYS A 345 -27.90 -2.03 -33.99
N SER A 346 -28.60 -1.69 -35.08
CA SER A 346 -29.55 -2.59 -35.74
C SER A 346 -28.95 -3.93 -36.19
N GLN A 347 -27.66 -3.94 -36.53
CA GLN A 347 -26.94 -5.13 -36.98
C GLN A 347 -26.14 -5.81 -35.87
N HIS A 348 -25.69 -5.06 -34.86
CA HIS A 348 -24.66 -5.52 -33.92
C HIS A 348 -25.05 -5.37 -32.44
N SER A 349 -26.32 -5.10 -32.09
CA SER A 349 -26.69 -4.82 -30.69
C SER A 349 -26.29 -5.92 -29.71
N VAL A 350 -26.42 -7.19 -30.10
CA VAL A 350 -26.03 -8.34 -29.26
C VAL A 350 -24.50 -8.41 -29.10
N PRO A 351 -23.68 -8.57 -30.16
CA PRO A 351 -22.23 -8.68 -30.01
C PRO A 351 -21.61 -7.44 -29.37
N LEU A 352 -22.16 -6.24 -29.60
CA LEU A 352 -21.67 -5.00 -28.99
C LEU A 352 -21.77 -5.03 -27.46
N LYS A 353 -22.88 -5.56 -26.92
CA LYS A 353 -23.10 -5.71 -25.46
C LYS A 353 -22.21 -6.80 -24.88
N GLU A 354 -22.14 -7.95 -25.54
CA GLU A 354 -21.27 -9.07 -25.17
C GLU A 354 -19.82 -8.64 -25.06
N PHE A 355 -19.30 -7.99 -26.09
CA PHE A 355 -17.92 -7.54 -26.07
C PHE A 355 -17.66 -6.49 -25.00
N LEU A 356 -18.54 -5.50 -24.86
CA LEU A 356 -18.33 -4.47 -23.85
C LEU A 356 -18.26 -5.09 -22.45
N VAL A 357 -19.24 -5.92 -22.11
CA VAL A 357 -19.30 -6.60 -20.81
C VAL A 357 -18.07 -7.48 -20.59
N SER A 358 -17.70 -8.29 -21.59
CA SER A 358 -16.56 -9.20 -21.47
C SER A 358 -15.22 -8.45 -21.31
N PHE A 359 -14.96 -7.40 -22.11
CA PHE A 359 -13.74 -6.61 -21.99
C PHE A 359 -13.65 -5.87 -20.65
N ILE A 360 -14.77 -5.34 -20.14
CA ILE A 360 -14.81 -4.75 -18.80
C ILE A 360 -14.44 -5.80 -17.75
N VAL A 361 -15.08 -6.97 -17.78
CA VAL A 361 -14.82 -8.05 -16.80
C VAL A 361 -13.37 -8.51 -16.84
N VAL A 362 -12.82 -8.78 -18.02
CA VAL A 362 -11.41 -9.17 -18.19
C VAL A 362 -10.48 -8.11 -17.60
N PHE A 363 -10.74 -6.84 -17.87
CA PHE A 363 -9.93 -5.75 -17.33
C PHE A 363 -9.98 -5.70 -15.80
N TYR A 364 -11.16 -5.85 -15.19
CA TYR A 364 -11.29 -5.86 -13.73
C TYR A 364 -10.61 -7.07 -13.10
N ILE A 365 -10.73 -8.26 -13.70
CA ILE A 365 -10.00 -9.46 -13.26
C ILE A 365 -8.49 -9.21 -13.29
N GLU A 366 -7.96 -8.71 -14.41
CA GLU A 366 -6.54 -8.41 -14.55
C GLU A 366 -6.07 -7.37 -13.53
N LYS A 367 -6.82 -6.26 -13.37
CA LYS A 367 -6.54 -5.22 -12.38
C LYS A 367 -6.49 -5.78 -10.96
N TRP A 368 -7.44 -6.63 -10.59
CA TRP A 368 -7.48 -7.27 -9.28
C TRP A 368 -6.30 -8.22 -9.09
N CYS A 369 -6.03 -9.11 -10.05
CA CYS A 369 -4.89 -10.02 -10.02
C CYS A 369 -3.56 -9.27 -9.92
N ASN A 370 -3.37 -8.18 -10.68
CA ASN A 370 -2.18 -7.35 -10.61
C ASN A 370 -2.03 -6.67 -9.25
N ASN A 371 -3.11 -6.15 -8.66
CA ASN A 371 -3.07 -5.58 -7.32
C ASN A 371 -2.66 -6.62 -6.27
N ILE A 372 -3.22 -7.83 -6.34
CA ILE A 372 -2.88 -8.95 -5.47
C ILE A 372 -1.42 -9.39 -5.70
N ASN A 373 -0.98 -9.50 -6.95
CA ASN A 373 0.40 -9.84 -7.30
C ASN A 373 1.39 -8.77 -6.84
N ASN A 374 1.05 -7.49 -6.91
CA ASN A 374 1.88 -6.40 -6.41
C ASN A 374 2.05 -6.51 -4.88
N ILE A 375 0.98 -6.87 -4.17
CA ILE A 375 1.04 -7.19 -2.74
C ILE A 375 1.96 -8.39 -2.49
N PHE A 376 1.89 -9.44 -3.33
CA PHE A 376 2.70 -10.66 -3.17
C PHE A 376 4.18 -10.53 -3.55
N THR A 377 4.49 -9.81 -4.62
CA THR A 377 5.82 -9.85 -5.28
C THR A 377 6.77 -8.72 -4.87
N GLU A 378 6.32 -7.78 -4.03
CA GLU A 378 7.09 -6.59 -3.65
C GLU A 378 7.60 -5.76 -4.84
N LYS A 379 6.97 -5.89 -6.02
CA LYS A 379 7.23 -5.02 -7.17
C LYS A 379 6.36 -3.77 -7.03
N GLU A 380 6.82 -2.83 -6.20
CA GLU A 380 6.47 -1.44 -6.50
C GLU A 380 7.19 -1.09 -7.79
N HIS A 381 6.47 -0.48 -8.75
CA HIS A 381 7.04 0.02 -9.99
C HIS A 381 8.35 0.76 -9.68
N ASP A 382 9.44 0.30 -10.30
CA ASP A 382 10.70 1.02 -10.30
C ASP A 382 10.43 2.44 -10.82
N PHE A 383 10.55 3.42 -9.94
CA PHE A 383 10.63 4.84 -10.29
C PHE A 383 12.05 5.22 -10.68
#